data_AF-A0A9D5RBA1-F1
#
_entry.id   AF-A0A9D5RBA1-F1
#
_cell.length_a   1.000
_cell.length_b   1.000
_cell.length_c   1.000
_cell.angle_alpha   90.00
_cell.angle_beta   90.00
_cell.angle_gamma   90.00
#
_symmetry.space_group_name_H-M   'P 1'
#
loop_
_entity.id
_entity.type
_entity.pdbx_description
1 polymer ?
#
loop_
_entity_poly.entity_id
_entity_poly.type
_entity_poly.pdbx_seq_one_letter_code
_entity_poly.pdbx_strand_id
1 'polypeptide(L)'
;MRKFWKWKNRTVTNQETGQEQMERTLFLNGTIAEETWFDDDITPALFKDELMSESGRVTVWINSPGGDCVAAAQIYNMLKDYKDSVTVKIDGIAASAASVIAMAGDEVLMSPVSMLMIHNPATAAFGDSAEMQKAIDMLSGVKDSIINAYEVKTGLSRAKLSHLMDAETWMDANKALELGFADDILFRNAQKQEPDEEDSDENEPDKEENLPFKKESAVLFSRRAVANSLINKLATHTKSKDAPSSAVPPQAEGRSIDELYNQLNIIKHHI
;
A
#
# COMPACT_ATOMS: atom_id res chain seq x y z
N MET A 1 -5.18 24.58 15.16
CA MET A 1 -4.70 23.45 14.32
C MET A 1 -5.57 23.32 13.07
N ARG A 2 -5.05 22.75 11.98
CA ARG A 2 -5.80 22.58 10.72
C ARG A 2 -6.22 21.11 10.53
N LYS A 3 -7.52 20.86 10.30
CA LYS A 3 -8.01 19.50 9.98
C LYS A 3 -7.36 19.01 8.68
N PHE A 4 -6.85 17.78 8.70
CA PHE A 4 -6.41 17.06 7.49
C PHE A 4 -7.59 16.43 6.74
N TRP A 5 -8.79 16.49 7.31
CA TRP A 5 -10.03 16.08 6.66
C TRP A 5 -10.99 17.24 6.42
N LYS A 6 -11.83 17.09 5.40
CA LYS A 6 -12.89 18.06 5.08
C LYS A 6 -14.12 17.36 4.51
N TRP A 7 -15.28 17.65 5.08
CA TRP A 7 -16.57 17.23 4.53
C TRP A 7 -17.10 18.22 3.50
N LYS A 8 -17.70 17.68 2.44
CA LYS A 8 -18.54 18.41 1.50
C LYS A 8 -19.69 17.51 1.08
N ASN A 9 -20.86 18.10 0.87
CA ASN A 9 -21.96 17.37 0.24
C ASN A 9 -21.97 17.71 -1.25
N ARG A 10 -22.15 16.69 -2.09
CA ARG A 10 -22.20 16.85 -3.54
C ARG A 10 -23.42 16.13 -4.08
N THR A 11 -24.15 16.78 -4.98
CA THR A 11 -25.14 16.09 -5.81
C THR A 11 -24.39 15.30 -6.87
N VAL A 12 -24.62 13.99 -6.90
CA VAL A 12 -24.00 13.06 -7.83
C VAL A 12 -25.10 12.32 -8.56
N THR A 13 -25.01 12.28 -9.88
CA THR A 13 -25.93 11.49 -10.69
C THR A 13 -25.48 10.03 -10.66
N ASN A 14 -26.37 9.15 -10.21
CA ASN A 14 -26.14 7.72 -10.31
C ASN A 14 -26.12 7.34 -11.80
N GLN A 15 -25.03 6.73 -12.27
CA GLN A 15 -24.86 6.41 -13.69
C GLN A 15 -25.78 5.27 -14.17
N GLU A 16 -26.26 4.42 -13.26
CA GLU A 16 -27.17 3.31 -13.58
C GLU A 16 -28.64 3.76 -13.60
N THR A 17 -29.03 4.65 -12.67
CA THR A 17 -30.44 5.04 -12.51
C THR A 17 -30.75 6.42 -13.09
N GLY A 18 -29.74 7.22 -13.44
CA GLY A 18 -29.87 8.60 -13.91
C GLY A 18 -30.37 9.57 -12.84
N GLN A 19 -30.56 9.13 -11.59
CA GLN A 19 -31.11 9.93 -10.51
C GLN A 19 -30.02 10.71 -9.78
N GLU A 20 -30.33 11.96 -9.43
CA GLU A 20 -29.50 12.76 -8.55
C GLU A 20 -29.64 12.29 -7.11
N GLN A 21 -28.52 11.96 -6.47
CA GLN A 21 -28.45 11.66 -5.05
C GLN A 21 -27.43 12.58 -4.38
N MET A 22 -27.74 12.97 -3.16
CA MET A 22 -26.80 13.67 -2.29
C MET A 22 -25.79 12.65 -1.74
N GLU A 23 -24.52 12.83 -2.06
CA GLU A 23 -23.42 12.02 -1.57
C GLU A 23 -22.59 12.85 -0.59
N ARG A 24 -22.31 12.27 0.59
CA ARG A 24 -21.37 12.87 1.54
C ARG A 24 -19.96 12.53 1.09
N THR A 25 -19.17 13.57 0.87
CA THR A 25 -17.80 13.45 0.40
C THR A 25 -16.82 13.86 1.50
N LEU A 26 -15.95 12.93 1.90
CA LEU A 26 -14.83 13.17 2.79
C LEU A 26 -13.56 13.35 1.97
N PHE A 27 -12.82 14.43 2.19
CA PHE A 27 -11.49 14.63 1.60
C PHE A 27 -10.42 14.45 2.66
N LEU A 28 -9.46 13.57 2.43
CA LEU A 28 -8.25 13.38 3.23
C LEU A 28 -7.04 13.90 2.44
N ASN A 29 -6.63 15.13 2.72
CA ASN A 29 -5.60 15.83 1.95
C ASN A 29 -4.42 16.23 2.84
N GLY A 30 -3.21 15.94 2.37
CA GLY A 30 -1.98 16.23 3.11
C GLY A 30 -1.68 15.17 4.17
N THR A 31 -0.77 15.49 5.09
CA THR A 31 -0.26 14.54 6.09
C THR A 31 -1.34 14.16 7.11
N ILE A 32 -1.48 12.87 7.38
CA ILE A 32 -2.39 12.36 8.41
C ILE A 32 -1.83 12.72 9.79
N ALA A 33 -2.57 13.57 10.51
CA ALA A 33 -2.23 14.05 11.85
C ALA A 33 -0.82 14.68 11.95
N GLU A 34 -0.50 15.64 11.07
CA GLU A 34 0.77 16.39 11.09
C GLU A 34 0.98 17.16 12.41
N GLU A 35 -0.07 17.89 12.83
CA GLU A 35 -0.20 18.44 14.17
C GLU A 35 -0.95 17.39 15.00
N THR A 36 -0.42 17.05 16.19
CA THR A 36 -0.95 16.02 17.08
C THR A 36 -2.47 16.06 17.16
N TRP A 37 -3.16 15.09 16.54
CA TRP A 37 -4.62 14.98 16.59
C TRP A 37 -5.15 14.42 17.94
N PHE A 38 -4.28 14.41 18.95
CA PHE A 38 -4.61 14.09 20.34
C PHE A 38 -4.69 15.34 21.22
N ASP A 39 -4.48 16.52 20.65
CA ASP A 39 -4.57 17.82 21.32
C ASP A 39 -5.91 18.51 21.03
N ASP A 40 -6.30 19.45 21.89
CA ASP A 40 -7.67 19.64 22.40
C ASP A 40 -8.77 20.07 21.39
N ASP A 41 -8.44 20.31 20.12
CA ASP A 41 -9.39 20.82 19.11
C ASP A 41 -9.62 19.89 17.90
N ILE A 42 -8.72 18.93 17.64
CA ILE A 42 -8.81 18.04 16.47
C ILE A 42 -8.63 16.62 16.96
N THR A 43 -9.72 15.98 17.37
CA THR A 43 -9.68 14.69 18.06
C THR A 43 -10.29 13.55 17.23
N PRO A 44 -9.97 12.28 17.59
CA PRO A 44 -10.70 11.13 17.07
C PRO A 44 -12.21 11.18 17.28
N ALA A 45 -12.65 11.70 18.44
CA ALA A 45 -14.05 11.85 18.74
C ALA A 45 -14.72 12.82 17.76
N LEU A 46 -14.09 13.96 17.47
CA LEU A 46 -14.61 14.92 16.50
C LEU A 46 -14.73 14.32 15.09
N PHE A 47 -13.72 13.58 14.63
CA PHE A 47 -13.80 12.89 13.34
C PHE A 47 -14.97 11.89 13.32
N LYS A 48 -15.10 11.09 14.38
CA LYS A 48 -16.19 10.12 14.51
C LYS A 48 -17.55 10.79 14.53
N ASP A 49 -17.72 11.87 15.28
CA ASP A 49 -18.98 12.60 15.38
C ASP A 49 -19.39 13.18 14.02
N GLU A 50 -18.45 13.74 13.25
CA GLU A 50 -18.74 14.24 11.89
C GLU A 50 -19.03 13.10 10.89
N LEU A 51 -18.32 11.97 10.98
CA LEU A 51 -18.61 10.79 10.17
C LEU A 51 -20.03 10.28 10.44
N MET A 52 -20.40 10.18 11.72
CA MET A 52 -21.67 9.61 12.19
C MET A 52 -22.83 10.61 12.22
N SER A 53 -22.60 11.89 11.90
CA SER A 53 -23.63 12.95 11.98
C SER A 53 -24.79 12.74 11.01
N GLU A 54 -24.55 12.00 9.92
CA GLU A 54 -25.54 11.70 8.90
C GLU A 54 -25.35 10.26 8.40
N SER A 55 -26.42 9.71 7.82
CA SER A 55 -26.44 8.40 7.19
C SER A 55 -26.36 8.51 5.67
N GLY A 56 -26.05 7.41 5.00
CA GLY A 56 -25.96 7.30 3.55
C GLY A 56 -24.54 7.02 3.08
N ARG A 57 -24.41 6.69 1.80
CA ARG A 57 -23.11 6.35 1.21
C ARG A 57 -22.10 7.49 1.34
N VAL A 58 -20.89 7.15 1.77
CA VAL A 58 -19.76 8.08 1.88
C VAL A 58 -18.75 7.78 0.77
N THR A 59 -18.31 8.84 0.07
CA THR A 59 -17.15 8.76 -0.81
C THR A 59 -15.96 9.47 -0.16
N VAL A 60 -14.85 8.75 0.03
CA VAL A 60 -13.60 9.28 0.60
C VAL A 60 -12.60 9.52 -0.51
N TRP A 61 -12.23 10.77 -0.77
CA TRP A 61 -11.14 11.14 -1.67
C TRP A 61 -9.83 11.26 -0.90
N ILE A 62 -8.80 10.53 -1.35
CA ILE A 62 -7.49 10.48 -0.69
C ILE A 62 -6.42 11.06 -1.62
N ASN A 63 -5.75 12.10 -1.11
CA ASN A 63 -4.52 12.64 -1.68
C ASN A 63 -3.55 12.96 -0.52
N SER A 64 -2.89 11.91 -0.03
CA SER A 64 -2.10 11.96 1.20
C SER A 64 -0.81 11.14 1.11
N PRO A 65 0.33 11.70 1.56
CA PRO A 65 1.58 10.97 1.68
C PRO A 65 1.61 10.00 2.89
N GLY A 66 0.53 9.96 3.68
CA GLY A 66 0.46 9.22 4.94
C GLY A 66 0.76 10.11 6.15
N GLY A 67 1.23 9.52 7.24
CA GLY A 67 1.44 10.20 8.51
C GLY A 67 1.36 9.22 9.68
N ASP A 68 0.66 9.61 10.74
CA ASP A 68 0.56 8.81 11.96
C ASP A 68 -0.22 7.49 11.75
N CYS A 69 0.40 6.36 12.14
CA CYS A 69 -0.18 5.03 11.97
C CYS A 69 -1.34 4.76 12.93
N VAL A 70 -1.32 5.35 14.13
CA VAL A 70 -2.39 5.16 15.13
C VAL A 70 -3.65 5.90 14.68
N ALA A 71 -3.50 7.14 14.19
CA ALA A 71 -4.57 7.92 13.59
C ALA A 71 -5.20 7.19 12.40
N ALA A 72 -4.37 6.68 11.50
CA ALA A 72 -4.84 5.90 10.37
C ALA A 72 -5.60 4.64 10.79
N ALA A 73 -5.12 3.91 11.80
CA ALA A 73 -5.82 2.73 12.33
C ALA A 73 -7.19 3.08 12.93
N GLN A 74 -7.29 4.21 13.64
CA GLN A 74 -8.57 4.66 14.17
C GLN A 74 -9.56 5.06 13.08
N ILE A 75 -9.11 5.82 12.07
CA ILE A 75 -9.95 6.19 10.92
C ILE A 75 -10.39 4.94 10.17
N TYR A 76 -9.47 3.99 9.93
CA TYR A 76 -9.78 2.70 9.32
C TYR A 76 -10.93 2.01 10.06
N ASN A 77 -10.83 1.89 11.39
CA ASN A 77 -11.86 1.25 12.20
C ASN A 77 -13.18 2.02 12.15
N MET A 78 -13.16 3.35 12.21
CA MET A 78 -14.37 4.17 12.13
C MET A 78 -15.07 4.06 10.78
N LEU A 79 -14.31 3.96 9.69
CA LEU A 79 -14.86 3.73 8.35
C LEU A 79 -15.40 2.31 8.20
N LYS A 80 -14.73 1.28 8.76
CA LYS A 80 -15.24 -0.11 8.76
C LYS A 80 -16.49 -0.29 9.64
N ASP A 81 -16.64 0.50 10.70
CA ASP A 81 -17.81 0.50 11.59
C ASP A 81 -18.97 1.36 11.02
N TYR A 82 -18.73 2.12 9.95
CA TYR A 82 -19.77 2.92 9.32
C TYR A 82 -20.82 2.00 8.68
N LYS A 83 -22.09 2.24 8.99
CA LYS A 83 -23.19 1.33 8.65
C LYS A 83 -23.52 1.27 7.15
N ASP A 84 -23.26 2.36 6.44
CA ASP A 84 -23.55 2.52 5.02
C ASP A 84 -22.26 2.34 4.22
N SER A 85 -22.36 2.09 2.92
CA SER A 85 -21.19 1.79 2.09
C SER A 85 -20.19 2.94 2.04
N VAL A 86 -18.89 2.60 2.09
CA VAL A 86 -17.77 3.53 1.93
C VAL A 86 -17.04 3.25 0.61
N THR A 87 -17.06 4.20 -0.32
CA THR A 87 -16.25 4.17 -1.54
C THR A 87 -15.01 5.05 -1.35
N VAL A 88 -13.82 4.50 -1.47
CA VAL A 88 -12.56 5.25 -1.48
C VAL A 88 -12.15 5.55 -2.92
N LYS A 89 -11.72 6.79 -3.17
CA LYS A 89 -11.17 7.24 -4.46
C LYS A 89 -9.79 7.84 -4.23
N ILE A 90 -8.77 7.22 -4.83
CA ILE A 90 -7.39 7.73 -4.80
C ILE A 90 -7.18 8.54 -6.08
N ASP A 91 -7.06 9.86 -5.97
CA ASP A 91 -7.00 10.75 -7.14
C ASP A 91 -5.61 11.34 -7.41
N GLY A 92 -4.76 11.39 -6.39
CA GLY A 92 -3.34 11.73 -6.50
C GLY A 92 -2.45 10.63 -5.92
N ILE A 93 -2.39 10.54 -4.59
CA ILE A 93 -1.55 9.56 -3.88
C ILE A 93 -2.24 9.04 -2.62
N ALA A 94 -2.07 7.74 -2.34
CA ALA A 94 -2.29 7.17 -1.03
C ALA A 94 -1.04 6.38 -0.62
N ALA A 95 -0.16 7.02 0.15
CA ALA A 95 1.10 6.43 0.58
C ALA A 95 1.12 6.17 2.09
N SER A 96 1.90 5.18 2.52
CA SER A 96 2.14 4.89 3.94
C SER A 96 0.81 4.74 4.70
N ALA A 97 0.63 5.39 5.85
CA ALA A 97 -0.60 5.32 6.65
C ALA A 97 -1.89 5.64 5.87
N ALA A 98 -1.86 6.48 4.83
CA ALA A 98 -3.04 6.76 4.01
C ALA A 98 -3.49 5.56 3.16
N SER A 99 -2.54 4.72 2.74
CA SER A 99 -2.86 3.47 2.05
C SER A 99 -3.62 2.50 2.96
N VAL A 100 -3.36 2.53 4.28
CA VAL A 100 -4.10 1.72 5.27
C VAL A 100 -5.54 2.21 5.37
N ILE A 101 -5.75 3.53 5.47
CA ILE A 101 -7.10 4.12 5.47
C ILE A 101 -7.85 3.75 4.19
N ALA A 102 -7.18 3.76 3.04
CA ALA A 102 -7.79 3.39 1.77
C ALA A 102 -8.38 1.96 1.78
N MET A 103 -7.74 1.03 2.48
CA MET A 103 -8.24 -0.35 2.61
C MET A 103 -9.51 -0.47 3.45
N ALA A 104 -9.95 0.60 4.13
CA ALA A 104 -11.22 0.60 4.84
C ALA A 104 -12.43 0.68 3.89
N GLY A 105 -12.22 1.12 2.64
CA GLY A 105 -13.29 1.20 1.65
C GLY A 105 -13.88 -0.18 1.33
N ASP A 106 -15.20 -0.24 1.24
CA ASP A 106 -15.89 -1.40 0.67
C ASP A 106 -15.56 -1.51 -0.83
N GLU A 107 -15.38 -0.36 -1.48
CA GLU A 107 -14.87 -0.21 -2.83
C GLU A 107 -13.72 0.81 -2.84
N VAL A 108 -12.64 0.52 -3.57
CA VAL A 108 -11.43 1.32 -3.70
C VAL A 108 -11.14 1.54 -5.18
N LEU A 109 -11.28 2.78 -5.63
CA LEU A 109 -11.08 3.18 -7.01
C LEU A 109 -9.83 4.04 -7.13
N MET A 110 -9.01 3.77 -8.14
CA MET A 110 -7.79 4.56 -8.40
C MET A 110 -7.91 5.38 -9.68
N SER A 111 -7.51 6.65 -9.63
CA SER A 111 -7.31 7.43 -10.85
C SER A 111 -6.20 6.80 -11.70
N PRO A 112 -6.31 6.77 -13.04
CA PRO A 112 -5.28 6.22 -13.91
C PRO A 112 -3.92 6.92 -13.76
N VAL A 113 -3.89 8.13 -13.19
CA VAL A 113 -2.66 8.90 -12.91
C VAL A 113 -2.29 8.95 -11.43
N SER A 114 -2.94 8.13 -10.59
CA SER A 114 -2.64 8.05 -9.15
C SER A 114 -1.61 6.98 -8.81
N MET A 115 -1.05 7.09 -7.60
CA MET A 115 -0.13 6.10 -7.04
C MET A 115 -0.55 5.62 -5.65
N LEU A 116 -0.31 4.35 -5.38
CA LEU A 116 -0.41 3.73 -4.06
C LEU A 116 1.01 3.34 -3.60
N MET A 117 1.33 3.58 -2.33
CA MET A 117 2.63 3.17 -1.77
C MET A 117 2.46 2.49 -0.41
N ILE A 118 3.11 1.35 -0.24
CA ILE A 118 3.18 0.61 1.03
C ILE A 118 4.63 0.38 1.45
N HIS A 119 4.89 0.50 2.74
CA HIS A 119 6.22 0.33 3.32
C HIS A 119 6.13 -0.02 4.81
N ASN A 120 7.25 -0.40 5.42
CA ASN A 120 7.31 -0.68 6.86
C ASN A 120 7.06 0.58 7.70
N PRO A 121 6.44 0.46 8.88
CA PRO A 121 6.35 1.59 9.81
C PRO A 121 7.74 2.05 10.23
N ALA A 122 7.88 3.34 10.50
CA ALA A 122 9.13 3.96 10.91
C ALA A 122 8.90 4.84 12.14
N THR A 123 9.91 4.90 13.01
CA THR A 123 9.94 5.79 14.18
C THR A 123 11.38 6.23 14.46
N ALA A 124 11.54 7.24 15.30
CA ALA A 124 12.82 7.62 15.90
C ALA A 124 12.76 7.31 17.41
N ALA A 125 13.75 6.57 17.92
CA ALA A 125 13.86 6.20 19.33
C ALA A 125 15.28 6.48 19.84
N PHE A 126 15.40 6.79 21.12
CA PHE A 126 16.68 6.98 21.81
C PHE A 126 16.62 6.35 23.20
N GLY A 127 17.71 5.72 23.64
CA GLY A 127 17.73 4.98 24.89
C GLY A 127 18.82 3.91 24.95
N ASP A 128 18.80 3.11 26.01
CA ASP A 128 19.67 1.93 26.15
C ASP A 128 19.24 0.77 25.23
N SER A 129 19.99 -0.34 25.25
CA SER A 129 19.69 -1.51 24.40
C SER A 129 18.31 -2.12 24.66
N ALA A 130 17.80 -2.07 25.90
CA ALA A 130 16.49 -2.60 26.23
C ALA A 130 15.37 -1.68 25.71
N GLU A 131 15.57 -0.37 25.74
CA GLU A 131 14.67 0.61 25.13
C GLU A 131 14.63 0.48 23.60
N MET A 132 15.78 0.26 22.95
CA MET A 132 15.85 0.01 21.51
C MET A 132 15.14 -1.29 21.12
N GLN A 133 15.28 -2.36 21.92
CA GLN A 133 14.57 -3.61 21.66
C GLN A 133 13.05 -3.41 21.73
N LYS A 134 12.56 -2.69 22.74
CA LYS A 134 11.12 -2.35 22.85
C LYS A 134 10.61 -1.57 21.64
N ALA A 135 11.42 -0.65 21.11
CA ALA A 135 11.05 0.10 19.90
C ALA A 135 10.95 -0.81 18.67
N ILE A 136 11.85 -1.78 18.52
CA ILE A 136 11.79 -2.80 17.45
C ILE A 136 10.54 -3.66 17.58
N ASP A 137 10.23 -4.12 18.79
CA ASP A 137 9.04 -4.95 19.05
C ASP A 137 7.76 -4.17 18.75
N MET A 138 7.70 -2.88 19.13
CA MET A 138 6.60 -1.97 18.79
C MET A 138 6.42 -1.82 17.27
N LEU A 139 7.50 -1.54 16.53
CA LEU A 139 7.43 -1.42 15.06
C LEU A 139 6.95 -2.72 14.40
N SER A 140 7.37 -3.87 14.94
CA SER A 140 6.92 -5.19 14.47
C SER A 140 5.41 -5.37 14.68
N GLY A 141 4.90 -5.02 15.87
CA GLY A 141 3.46 -5.04 16.15
C GLY A 141 2.65 -4.09 15.26
N VAL A 142 3.16 -2.88 14.99
CA VAL A 142 2.51 -1.94 14.06
C VAL A 142 2.50 -2.51 12.63
N LYS A 143 3.61 -3.12 12.19
CA LYS A 143 3.68 -3.76 10.86
C LYS A 143 2.64 -4.88 10.75
N ASP A 144 2.51 -5.72 11.76
CA ASP A 144 1.50 -6.78 11.77
C ASP A 144 0.07 -6.23 11.71
N SER A 145 -0.21 -5.14 12.43
CA SER A 145 -1.51 -4.46 12.36
C SER A 145 -1.81 -3.92 10.96
N ILE A 146 -0.80 -3.36 10.27
CA ILE A 146 -0.94 -2.85 8.90
C ILE A 146 -1.20 -4.01 7.92
N ILE A 147 -0.46 -5.12 8.06
CA ILE A 147 -0.65 -6.31 7.22
C ILE A 147 -2.08 -6.85 7.35
N ASN A 148 -2.70 -6.80 8.52
CA ASN A 148 -4.09 -7.26 8.69
C ASN A 148 -5.06 -6.52 7.74
N ALA A 149 -4.92 -5.19 7.62
CA ALA A 149 -5.77 -4.40 6.73
C ALA A 149 -5.55 -4.77 5.25
N TYR A 150 -4.28 -4.93 4.84
CA TYR A 150 -3.96 -5.34 3.47
C TYR A 150 -4.38 -6.77 3.16
N GLU A 151 -4.23 -7.70 4.10
CA GLU A 151 -4.62 -9.10 3.93
C GLU A 151 -6.13 -9.22 3.69
N VAL A 152 -6.94 -8.50 4.49
CA VAL A 152 -8.39 -8.45 4.31
C VAL A 152 -8.78 -7.88 2.95
N LYS A 153 -8.12 -6.81 2.49
CA LYS A 153 -8.48 -6.16 1.22
C LYS A 153 -8.01 -6.94 -0.01
N THR A 154 -6.77 -7.42 0.01
CA THR A 154 -6.10 -7.99 -1.17
C THR A 154 -6.24 -9.51 -1.30
N GLY A 155 -6.47 -10.22 -0.18
CA GLY A 155 -6.40 -11.68 -0.13
C GLY A 155 -4.99 -12.26 -0.31
N LEU A 156 -3.94 -11.42 -0.38
CA LEU A 156 -2.56 -11.88 -0.49
C LEU A 156 -2.05 -12.43 0.84
N SER A 157 -1.19 -13.45 0.77
CA SER A 157 -0.53 -13.99 1.98
C SER A 157 0.27 -12.93 2.73
N ARG A 158 0.28 -13.02 4.07
CA ARG A 158 1.11 -12.16 4.93
C ARG A 158 2.57 -12.09 4.50
N ALA A 159 3.16 -13.20 4.07
CA ALA A 159 4.54 -13.25 3.61
C ALA A 159 4.76 -12.37 2.37
N LYS A 160 3.84 -12.44 1.39
CA LYS A 160 3.89 -11.59 0.19
C LYS A 160 3.72 -10.11 0.55
N LEU A 161 2.77 -9.78 1.43
CA LEU A 161 2.53 -8.42 1.89
C LEU A 161 3.76 -7.85 2.63
N SER A 162 4.34 -8.64 3.55
CA SER A 162 5.58 -8.27 4.24
C SER A 162 6.69 -7.96 3.25
N HIS A 163 6.90 -8.79 2.23
CA HIS A 163 7.92 -8.54 1.22
C HIS A 163 7.68 -7.27 0.41
N LEU A 164 6.43 -6.94 0.10
CA LEU A 164 6.10 -5.68 -0.59
C LEU A 164 6.39 -4.47 0.32
N MET A 165 6.06 -4.55 1.61
CA MET A 165 6.37 -3.49 2.58
C MET A 165 7.88 -3.32 2.79
N ASP A 166 8.63 -4.43 2.92
CA ASP A 166 10.09 -4.43 3.04
C ASP A 166 10.78 -3.82 1.82
N ALA A 167 10.12 -3.88 0.66
CA ALA A 167 10.63 -3.39 -0.61
C ALA A 167 10.36 -1.89 -0.83
N GLU A 168 9.56 -1.24 0.04
CA GLU A 168 8.95 0.07 -0.18
C GLU A 168 8.34 0.15 -1.58
N THR A 169 7.13 -0.41 -1.70
CA THR A 169 6.52 -0.69 -2.99
C THR A 169 5.58 0.43 -3.40
N TRP A 170 5.85 0.98 -4.58
CA TRP A 170 5.00 1.93 -5.30
C TRP A 170 4.27 1.22 -6.44
N MET A 171 2.97 1.45 -6.54
CA MET A 171 2.06 0.83 -7.49
C MET A 171 1.27 1.92 -8.21
N ASP A 172 1.21 1.84 -9.53
CA ASP A 172 0.18 2.55 -10.30
C ASP A 172 -1.20 1.87 -10.14
N ALA A 173 -2.23 2.50 -10.71
CA ALA A 173 -3.61 2.00 -10.64
C ALA A 173 -3.77 0.57 -11.20
N ASN A 174 -3.06 0.22 -12.28
CA ASN A 174 -3.14 -1.11 -12.87
C ASN A 174 -2.50 -2.17 -11.97
N LYS A 175 -1.35 -1.88 -11.38
CA LYS A 175 -0.66 -2.79 -10.49
C LYS A 175 -1.41 -2.95 -9.16
N ALA A 176 -1.99 -1.87 -8.64
CA ALA A 176 -2.83 -1.93 -7.45
C ALA A 176 -4.09 -2.78 -7.69
N LEU A 177 -4.72 -2.66 -8.86
CA LEU A 177 -5.82 -3.52 -9.29
C LEU A 177 -5.39 -4.99 -9.40
N GLU A 178 -4.26 -5.26 -10.07
CA GLU A 178 -3.71 -6.61 -10.23
C GLU A 178 -3.43 -7.30 -8.88
N LEU A 179 -2.93 -6.55 -7.90
CA LEU A 179 -2.59 -7.04 -6.56
C LEU A 179 -3.75 -6.96 -5.56
N GLY A 180 -4.94 -6.52 -5.98
CA GLY A 180 -6.15 -6.44 -5.13
C GLY A 180 -6.18 -5.29 -4.14
N PHE A 181 -5.30 -4.28 -4.28
CA PHE A 181 -5.37 -3.06 -3.47
C PHE A 181 -6.43 -2.07 -3.98
N ALA A 182 -6.85 -2.21 -5.24
CA ALA A 182 -7.94 -1.45 -5.84
C ALA A 182 -8.92 -2.42 -6.52
N ASP A 183 -10.19 -2.02 -6.63
CA ASP A 183 -11.24 -2.81 -7.27
C ASP A 183 -11.49 -2.37 -8.72
N ASP A 184 -11.29 -1.09 -9.04
CA ASP A 184 -11.33 -0.58 -10.42
C ASP A 184 -10.54 0.75 -10.59
N ILE A 185 -10.47 1.21 -11.84
CA ILE A 185 -9.81 2.45 -12.26
C ILE A 185 -10.88 3.49 -12.63
N LEU A 186 -10.77 4.69 -12.07
CA LEU A 186 -11.67 5.80 -12.38
C LEU A 186 -11.65 6.12 -13.89
N PHE A 187 -12.81 6.55 -14.41
CA PHE A 187 -13.01 7.00 -15.80
C PHE A 187 -12.86 5.93 -16.89
N ARG A 188 -12.61 4.67 -16.53
CA ARG A 188 -12.47 3.57 -17.50
C ARG A 188 -13.73 3.35 -18.37
N ASN A 189 -14.92 3.60 -17.81
CA ASN A 189 -16.20 3.44 -18.51
C ASN A 189 -16.63 4.68 -19.32
N ALA A 190 -16.01 5.84 -19.12
CA ALA A 190 -16.33 7.05 -19.88
C ALA A 190 -15.82 7.00 -21.33
N GLN A 191 -15.03 5.98 -21.70
CA GLN A 191 -14.55 5.76 -23.07
C GLN A 191 -15.37 4.71 -23.85
N LYS A 192 -16.48 4.20 -23.30
CA LYS A 192 -17.38 3.24 -23.99
C LYS A 192 -18.61 3.89 -24.66
N GLN A 193 -18.67 5.22 -24.72
CA GLN A 193 -19.65 5.99 -25.52
C GLN A 193 -18.79 6.83 -26.48
N GLU A 194 -18.78 6.65 -27.81
CA GLU A 194 -19.85 6.41 -28.79
C GLU A 194 -19.35 5.50 -29.94
N PRO A 195 -20.19 4.66 -30.58
CA PRO A 195 -20.00 4.27 -31.97
C PRO A 195 -20.74 5.28 -32.85
N ASP A 196 -20.01 6.15 -33.55
CA ASP A 196 -20.57 6.82 -34.72
C ASP A 196 -20.80 5.76 -35.81
N GLU A 197 -22.07 5.42 -36.03
CA GLU A 197 -22.52 4.70 -37.21
C GLU A 197 -22.39 5.64 -38.42
N GLU A 198 -21.57 5.26 -39.41
CA GLU A 198 -21.75 5.42 -40.87
C GLU A 198 -20.38 5.34 -41.57
N ASP A 199 -19.97 4.17 -42.05
CA ASP A 199 -19.95 3.86 -43.49
C ASP A 199 -19.48 2.41 -43.76
N SER A 200 -20.10 1.81 -44.76
CA SER A 200 -19.91 0.43 -45.23
C SER A 200 -18.54 0.19 -45.88
N ASP A 201 -17.86 -0.92 -45.56
CA ASP A 201 -17.48 -1.96 -46.54
C ASP A 201 -16.74 -3.17 -45.92
N GLU A 202 -16.88 -4.29 -46.61
CA GLU A 202 -16.60 -5.68 -46.22
C GLU A 202 -15.12 -6.01 -45.90
N ASN A 203 -14.89 -6.73 -44.80
CA ASN A 203 -14.08 -7.97 -44.65
C ASN A 203 -13.51 -8.14 -43.22
N GLU A 204 -13.95 -9.17 -42.50
CA GLU A 204 -13.25 -9.76 -41.34
C GLU A 204 -12.19 -10.77 -41.85
N PRO A 205 -11.07 -11.06 -41.13
CA PRO A 205 -11.03 -11.23 -39.67
C PRO A 205 -9.82 -10.59 -38.98
N ASP A 206 -10.05 -10.07 -37.77
CA ASP A 206 -9.21 -10.25 -36.57
C ASP A 206 -9.79 -9.37 -35.45
N LYS A 207 -10.76 -9.94 -34.72
CA LYS A 207 -11.35 -9.33 -33.52
C LYS A 207 -10.34 -9.41 -32.36
N GLU A 208 -9.33 -8.56 -32.35
CA GLU A 208 -8.51 -8.36 -31.15
C GLU A 208 -7.77 -7.01 -31.05
N GLU A 209 -8.27 -5.91 -31.62
CA GLU A 209 -7.65 -4.59 -31.36
C GLU A 209 -8.70 -3.47 -31.21
N ASN A 210 -8.92 -3.05 -29.97
CA ASN A 210 -8.87 -1.63 -29.56
C ASN A 210 -9.28 -1.44 -28.08
N LEU A 211 -8.31 -1.63 -27.19
CA LEU A 211 -8.29 -1.07 -25.84
C LEU A 211 -6.98 -0.28 -25.72
N PRO A 212 -6.98 1.03 -25.46
CA PRO A 212 -5.75 1.84 -25.49
C PRO A 212 -4.81 1.60 -24.30
N PHE A 213 -5.14 0.69 -23.39
CA PHE A 213 -4.28 0.34 -22.25
C PHE A 213 -3.89 -1.13 -22.31
N LYS A 214 -2.80 -1.38 -23.05
CA LYS A 214 -2.10 -2.65 -23.05
C LYS A 214 -1.73 -3.01 -21.60
N LYS A 215 -2.09 -4.22 -21.16
CA LYS A 215 -1.85 -4.81 -19.81
C LYS A 215 -0.36 -4.85 -19.40
N GLU A 216 0.54 -4.38 -20.25
CA GLU A 216 2.00 -4.44 -20.11
C GLU A 216 2.59 -3.27 -19.30
N SER A 217 1.86 -2.19 -19.01
CA SER A 217 2.44 -0.98 -18.39
C SER A 217 2.32 -0.90 -16.86
N ALA A 218 2.02 -1.98 -16.15
CA ALA A 218 1.90 -1.95 -14.69
C ALA A 218 3.28 -1.67 -14.05
N VAL A 219 3.54 -0.42 -13.70
CA VAL A 219 4.81 0.03 -13.11
C VAL A 219 4.80 -0.31 -11.62
N LEU A 220 5.66 -1.25 -11.25
CA LEU A 220 6.03 -1.53 -9.86
C LEU A 220 7.41 -0.93 -9.61
N PHE A 221 7.49 0.10 -8.77
CA PHE A 221 8.77 0.65 -8.33
C PHE A 221 9.06 0.21 -6.89
N SER A 222 10.26 -0.30 -6.65
CA SER A 222 10.75 -0.68 -5.32
C SER A 222 12.11 -0.04 -5.07
N ARG A 223 12.25 0.69 -3.96
CA ARG A 223 13.55 1.28 -3.58
C ARG A 223 14.61 0.22 -3.34
N ARG A 224 14.24 -0.90 -2.71
CA ARG A 224 15.16 -2.02 -2.45
C ARG A 224 15.65 -2.67 -3.76
N ALA A 225 14.76 -2.88 -4.73
CA ALA A 225 15.15 -3.42 -6.03
C ALA A 225 16.17 -2.51 -6.75
N VAL A 226 15.97 -1.19 -6.69
CA VAL A 226 16.93 -0.22 -7.22
C VAL A 226 18.25 -0.25 -6.47
N ALA A 227 18.23 -0.24 -5.13
CA ALA A 227 19.44 -0.31 -4.32
C ALA A 227 20.24 -1.60 -4.58
N ASN A 228 19.57 -2.74 -4.65
CA ASN A 228 20.22 -4.02 -4.98
C ASN A 228 20.79 -4.04 -6.40
N SER A 229 20.10 -3.43 -7.38
CA SER A 229 20.60 -3.29 -8.75
C SER A 229 21.88 -2.45 -8.80
N LEU A 230 21.95 -1.36 -8.02
CA LEU A 230 23.15 -0.54 -7.89
C LEU A 230 24.30 -1.31 -7.23
N ILE A 231 24.06 -2.01 -6.10
CA ILE A 231 25.07 -2.83 -5.42
C ILE A 231 25.60 -3.92 -6.34
N ASN A 232 24.70 -4.62 -7.06
CA ASN A 232 25.10 -5.66 -8.01
C ASN A 232 25.93 -5.09 -9.16
N LYS A 233 25.55 -3.94 -9.74
CA LYS A 233 26.34 -3.27 -10.78
C LYS A 233 27.72 -2.85 -10.26
N LEU A 234 27.81 -2.33 -9.03
CA LEU A 234 29.08 -2.00 -8.39
C LEU A 234 29.93 -3.26 -8.18
N ALA A 235 29.35 -4.36 -7.70
CA ALA A 235 30.04 -5.64 -7.52
C ALA A 235 30.52 -6.25 -8.85
N THR A 236 29.79 -6.06 -9.95
CA THR A 236 30.24 -6.49 -11.28
C THR A 236 31.37 -5.61 -11.82
N HIS A 237 31.39 -4.32 -11.50
CA HIS A 237 32.46 -3.41 -11.92
C HIS A 237 33.73 -3.56 -11.07
N THR A 238 33.62 -3.82 -9.77
CA THR A 238 34.78 -4.06 -8.89
C THR A 238 35.44 -5.42 -9.13
N LYS A 239 34.73 -6.41 -9.67
CA LYS A 239 35.31 -7.69 -10.13
C LYS A 239 36.11 -7.60 -11.44
N SER A 240 36.16 -6.42 -12.10
CA SER A 240 36.75 -6.29 -13.45
C SER A 240 38.10 -5.56 -13.52
N LYS A 241 38.71 -5.16 -12.40
CA LYS A 241 40.09 -4.65 -12.39
C LYS A 241 40.88 -5.35 -11.28
N ASP A 242 41.95 -6.01 -11.71
CA ASP A 242 42.95 -6.76 -10.95
C ASP A 242 42.60 -8.21 -10.59
N ALA A 243 42.76 -9.10 -11.56
CA ALA A 243 43.05 -10.50 -11.28
C ALA A 243 44.42 -10.88 -11.87
N PRO A 244 45.48 -11.07 -11.06
CA PRO A 244 46.54 -12.00 -11.38
C PRO A 244 46.00 -13.44 -11.25
N SER A 245 46.49 -14.31 -12.13
CA SER A 245 46.19 -15.74 -12.18
C SER A 245 46.34 -16.46 -10.83
N SER A 246 45.41 -17.41 -10.60
CA SER A 246 45.47 -18.61 -9.75
C SER A 246 45.64 -18.46 -8.23
N ALA A 247 44.55 -18.69 -7.49
CA ALA A 247 44.54 -19.50 -6.27
C ALA A 247 43.15 -20.15 -6.09
N VAL A 248 43.13 -21.48 -5.96
CA VAL A 248 41.94 -22.25 -5.56
C VAL A 248 41.57 -21.81 -4.13
N PRO A 249 40.30 -21.49 -3.82
CA PRO A 249 39.90 -21.22 -2.44
C PRO A 249 40.11 -22.48 -1.59
N PRO A 250 40.63 -22.40 -0.35
CA PRO A 250 40.61 -23.55 0.53
C PRO A 250 39.15 -23.99 0.70
N GLN A 251 38.84 -25.24 0.33
CA GLN A 251 37.58 -25.87 0.71
C GLN A 251 37.46 -25.75 2.21
N ALA A 252 36.39 -25.11 2.68
CA ALA A 252 36.02 -25.18 4.08
C ALA A 252 35.74 -26.65 4.38
N GLU A 253 36.67 -27.31 5.09
CA GLU A 253 36.44 -28.64 5.64
C GLU A 253 35.26 -28.52 6.62
N GLY A 254 34.09 -28.99 6.18
CA GLY A 254 32.95 -29.15 7.05
C GLY A 254 33.32 -30.10 8.19
N ARG A 255 33.00 -29.73 9.43
CA ARG A 255 33.20 -30.60 10.59
C ARG A 255 32.36 -31.86 10.43
N SER A 256 32.92 -33.01 10.80
CA SER A 256 32.18 -34.26 10.71
C SER A 256 31.00 -34.26 11.69
N ILE A 257 29.94 -34.97 11.31
CA ILE A 257 28.76 -35.13 12.17
C ILE A 257 29.15 -35.76 13.52
N ASP A 258 30.17 -36.62 13.54
CA ASP A 258 30.66 -37.26 14.76
C ASP A 258 31.33 -36.28 15.73
N GLU A 259 32.04 -35.27 15.23
CA GLU A 259 32.59 -34.19 16.07
C GLU A 259 31.49 -33.37 16.74
N LEU A 260 30.41 -33.08 16.01
CA LEU A 260 29.27 -32.33 16.54
C LEU A 260 28.51 -33.14 17.60
N TYR A 261 28.37 -34.46 17.42
CA TYR A 261 27.76 -35.33 18.42
C TYR A 261 28.62 -35.45 19.69
N ASN A 262 29.95 -35.51 19.55
CA ASN A 262 30.83 -35.50 20.72
C ASN A 262 30.75 -34.19 21.51
N GLN A 263 30.70 -33.04 20.83
CA GLN A 263 30.52 -31.75 21.50
C GLN A 263 29.16 -31.64 22.22
N LEU A 264 28.08 -32.14 21.60
CA LEU A 264 26.76 -32.17 22.23
C LEU A 264 26.73 -33.06 23.48
N ASN A 265 27.42 -34.21 23.45
CA ASN A 265 27.50 -35.11 24.61
C ASN A 265 28.32 -34.53 25.76
N ILE A 266 29.38 -33.76 25.47
CA ILE A 266 30.15 -33.05 26.50
C ILE A 266 29.26 -32.02 27.22
N ILE A 267 28.45 -31.27 26.47
CA ILE A 267 27.56 -30.25 27.04
C ILE A 267 26.47 -30.90 27.91
N LYS A 268 25.92 -32.04 27.50
CA LYS A 268 24.91 -32.79 28.28
C LYS A 268 25.43 -33.35 29.61
N HIS A 269 26.74 -33.46 29.80
CA HIS A 269 27.33 -33.93 31.05
C HIS A 269 27.72 -32.80 32.02
N HIS A 270 27.53 -31.53 31.63
CA HIS A 270 27.86 -30.36 32.45
C HIS A 270 26.66 -29.42 32.69
N ILE A 271 25.45 -29.93 32.42
CA ILE A 271 24.15 -29.36 32.82
C ILE A 271 23.42 -30.44 33.61
#